data_AF-A0A8B7E5C0-F1
#
_entry.id   AF-A0A8B7E5C0-F1
#
_cell.length_a   1.000
_cell.length_b   1.000
_cell.length_c   1.000
_cell.angle_alpha   90.00
_cell.angle_beta   90.00
_cell.angle_gamma   90.00
#
_symmetry.space_group_name_H-M   'P 1'
#
loop_
_entity.id
_entity.type
_entity.pdbx_description
1 polymer ?
#
loop_
_entity_poly.entity_id
_entity_poly.type
_entity_poly.pdbx_seq_one_letter_code
_entity_poly.pdbx_strand_id
1 'polypeptide(L)'
;VLIASLLDWVIKSYYKINIGVSVFRQLKLLRFFKFTRHWKSLKFLVASILSSLSSILSLLLLLFIFTLIFALLGMQFFCGELNTKKIRTNFDDFVNAVLTVFQIITGEDWNIVMNNAILTMTGKSASFNGFLISLYFVAVTCIGRYVLLNIFLAIAVANISLTDNEKKEIANEESGSIKLLKNINENLALPEIVKDHYSEEGIQSDIEVQSENLNGEFDVCLTVPAKPGENILENLKNPARMLP
;
A
#
# COMPACT_ATOMS: atom_id res chain seq x y z
N VAL A 1 13.45 20.94 10.35
CA VAL A 1 14.56 20.51 11.23
C VAL A 1 15.43 21.68 11.67
N LEU A 2 16.08 22.44 10.77
CA LEU A 2 16.87 23.62 11.18
C LEU A 2 16.00 24.65 11.91
N ILE A 3 14.82 24.96 11.36
CA ILE A 3 13.84 25.86 11.99
C ILE A 3 13.41 25.33 13.36
N ALA A 4 13.17 24.02 13.52
CA ALA A 4 12.81 23.41 14.80
C ALA A 4 13.94 23.46 15.83
N SER A 5 15.20 23.25 15.41
CA SER A 5 16.38 23.38 16.27
C SER A 5 16.67 24.82 16.68
N LEU A 6 16.40 25.78 15.79
CA LEU A 6 16.57 27.21 16.04
C LEU A 6 15.46 27.74 16.96
N LEU A 7 14.24 27.26 16.77
CA LEU A 7 13.10 27.54 17.64
C LEU A 7 13.33 27.01 19.07
N ASP A 8 13.83 25.78 19.22
CA ASP A 8 14.22 25.18 20.52
C ASP A 8 15.30 26.02 21.23
N TRP A 9 16.29 26.50 20.49
CA TRP A 9 17.34 27.40 21.01
C TRP A 9 16.78 28.76 21.46
N VAL A 10 15.94 29.40 20.64
CA VAL A 10 15.32 30.70 20.96
C VAL A 10 14.40 30.60 22.17
N ILE A 11 13.54 29.57 22.23
CA ILE A 11 12.60 29.35 23.33
C ILE A 11 13.36 29.13 24.64
N LYS A 12 14.42 28.29 24.62
CA LYS A 12 15.26 28.07 25.79
C LYS A 12 16.00 29.34 26.24
N SER A 13 16.43 30.17 25.28
CA SER A 13 17.18 31.40 25.55
C SER A 13 16.31 32.53 26.11
N TYR A 14 15.07 32.67 25.65
CA TYR A 14 14.24 33.84 25.98
C TYR A 14 13.26 33.59 27.13
N TYR A 15 12.68 32.39 27.19
CA TYR A 15 11.58 32.11 28.11
C TYR A 15 11.99 31.38 29.39
N LYS A 16 13.22 30.83 29.50
CA LYS A 16 13.70 30.01 30.66
C LYS A 16 12.70 28.93 31.12
N ILE A 17 11.79 28.54 30.24
CA ILE A 17 10.68 27.63 30.52
C ILE A 17 11.07 26.23 30.02
N ASN A 18 11.02 25.23 30.91
CA ASN A 18 11.27 23.82 30.59
C ASN A 18 10.01 23.10 30.07
N ILE A 19 9.08 23.79 29.41
CA ILE A 19 7.90 23.13 28.82
C ILE A 19 8.37 22.30 27.62
N GLY A 20 8.39 20.98 27.77
CA GLY A 20 8.40 20.07 26.62
C GLY A 20 9.71 19.99 25.83
N VAL A 21 10.87 20.34 26.40
CA VAL A 21 12.19 20.13 25.76
C VAL A 21 12.39 18.66 25.34
N SER A 22 11.68 17.72 25.97
CA SER A 22 11.71 16.29 25.62
C SER A 22 11.04 16.01 24.26
N VAL A 23 9.92 16.66 23.94
CA VAL A 23 9.21 16.47 22.66
C VAL A 23 10.00 17.10 21.52
N PHE A 24 10.51 18.32 21.70
CA PHE A 24 11.40 18.95 20.70
C PHE A 24 12.72 18.19 20.53
N ARG A 25 13.19 17.50 21.57
CA ARG A 25 14.34 16.58 21.49
C ARG A 25 14.00 15.31 20.71
N GLN A 26 12.81 14.74 20.88
CA GLN A 26 12.33 13.58 20.11
C GLN A 26 12.07 13.96 18.64
N LEU A 27 11.61 15.19 18.37
CA LEU A 27 11.47 15.69 17.00
C LEU A 27 12.81 15.80 16.26
N LYS A 28 13.95 15.84 16.98
CA LYS A 28 15.27 15.72 16.35
C LYS A 28 15.47 14.34 15.72
N LEU A 29 14.74 13.29 16.13
CA LEU A 29 14.74 11.98 15.46
C LEU A 29 14.17 12.06 14.03
N LEU A 30 13.34 13.05 13.70
CA LEU A 30 12.92 13.29 12.31
C LEU A 30 14.10 13.69 11.40
N ARG A 31 15.29 14.00 11.94
CA ARG A 31 16.51 14.12 11.10
C ARG A 31 16.93 12.79 10.49
N PHE A 32 16.56 11.66 11.10
CA PHE A 32 16.74 10.33 10.50
C PHE A 32 15.79 10.15 9.30
N PHE A 33 14.61 10.77 9.29
CA PHE A 33 13.79 10.92 8.08
C PHE A 33 14.44 11.81 7.00
N LYS A 34 15.55 12.49 7.27
CA LYS A 34 16.36 13.09 6.20
C LYS A 34 17.27 12.05 5.55
N PHE A 35 17.64 10.99 6.27
CA PHE A 35 18.39 9.86 5.73
C PHE A 35 17.59 9.16 4.64
N THR A 36 16.28 8.99 4.79
CA THR A 36 15.39 8.44 3.74
C THR A 36 15.45 9.21 2.42
N ARG A 37 15.82 10.50 2.42
CA ARG A 37 16.04 11.31 1.19
C ARG A 37 17.38 11.03 0.49
N HIS A 38 18.32 10.36 1.14
CA HIS A 38 19.60 9.98 0.51
C HIS A 38 19.50 8.65 -0.24
N TRP A 39 18.49 7.83 0.10
CA TRP A 39 18.30 6.49 -0.46
C TRP A 39 17.29 6.57 -1.59
N LYS A 40 17.77 6.64 -2.85
CA LYS A 40 16.92 6.77 -4.04
C LYS A 40 15.79 5.72 -4.05
N SER A 41 16.10 4.45 -3.79
CA SER A 41 15.12 3.36 -3.75
C SER A 41 14.00 3.57 -2.71
N LEU A 42 14.34 4.00 -1.50
CA LEU A 42 13.36 4.24 -0.45
C LEU A 42 12.46 5.45 -0.77
N LYS A 43 13.01 6.49 -1.39
CA LYS A 43 12.20 7.63 -1.87
C LYS A 43 11.17 7.21 -2.90
N PHE A 44 11.54 6.34 -3.84
CA PHE A 44 10.61 5.83 -4.84
C PHE A 44 9.47 5.06 -4.16
N LEU A 45 9.79 4.17 -3.21
CA LEU A 45 8.77 3.44 -2.44
C LEU A 45 7.83 4.37 -1.67
N VAL A 46 8.37 5.36 -0.95
CA VAL A 46 7.56 6.31 -0.19
C VAL A 46 6.68 7.18 -1.10
N ALA A 47 7.20 7.60 -2.25
CA ALA A 47 6.44 8.37 -3.24
C ALA A 47 5.29 7.52 -3.83
N SER A 48 5.54 6.25 -4.15
CA SER A 48 4.50 5.32 -4.60
C SER A 48 3.40 5.13 -3.56
N ILE A 49 3.76 4.90 -2.28
CA ILE A 49 2.79 4.75 -1.18
C ILE A 49 1.95 6.01 -0.99
N LEU A 50 2.57 7.20 -1.03
CA LEU A 50 1.86 8.47 -0.88
C LEU A 50 0.90 8.75 -2.05
N SER A 51 1.28 8.35 -3.27
CA SER A 51 0.41 8.45 -4.45
C SER A 51 -0.85 7.59 -4.27
N SER A 52 -0.68 6.34 -3.84
CA SER A 52 -1.80 5.42 -3.60
C SER A 52 -2.64 5.81 -2.38
N LEU A 53 -2.05 6.46 -1.38
CA LEU A 53 -2.75 6.89 -0.17
C LEU A 53 -3.87 7.90 -0.49
N SER A 54 -3.67 8.80 -1.45
CA SER A 54 -4.69 9.78 -1.84
C SER A 54 -6.00 9.13 -2.30
N SER A 55 -5.91 8.00 -3.00
CA SER A 55 -7.08 7.23 -3.45
C SER A 55 -7.75 6.51 -2.27
N ILE A 56 -6.95 5.93 -1.37
CA ILE A 56 -7.44 5.18 -0.19
C ILE A 56 -8.05 6.11 0.87
N LEU A 57 -7.63 7.38 0.95
CA LEU A 57 -8.15 8.36 1.90
C LEU A 57 -9.66 8.57 1.78
N SER A 58 -10.23 8.50 0.58
CA SER A 58 -11.68 8.62 0.36
C SER A 58 -12.48 7.53 1.09
N LEU A 59 -11.97 6.31 1.09
CA LEU A 59 -12.56 5.15 1.77
C LEU A 59 -12.29 5.17 3.27
N LEU A 60 -11.11 5.63 3.68
CA LEU A 60 -10.80 5.86 5.11
C LEU A 60 -11.69 6.95 5.71
N LEU A 61 -12.04 7.99 4.95
CA LEU A 61 -12.95 9.04 5.39
C LEU A 61 -14.36 8.47 5.59
N LEU A 62 -14.82 7.59 4.70
CA LEU A 62 -16.09 6.87 4.88
C LEU A 62 -16.09 6.03 6.17
N LEU A 63 -15.03 5.25 6.40
CA LEU A 63 -14.85 4.49 7.64
C LEU A 63 -14.80 5.40 8.88
N PHE A 64 -14.16 6.57 8.75
CA PHE A 64 -14.06 7.54 9.83
C PHE A 64 -15.42 8.13 10.17
N ILE A 65 -16.24 8.52 9.19
CA ILE A 65 -17.62 8.98 9.41
C ILE A 65 -18.46 7.90 10.10
N PHE A 66 -18.36 6.65 9.63
CA PHE A 66 -19.03 5.52 10.28
C PHE A 66 -18.61 5.39 11.75
N THR A 67 -17.31 5.50 12.03
CA THR A 67 -16.76 5.49 13.40
C THR A 67 -17.32 6.64 14.23
N LEU A 68 -17.46 7.85 13.65
CA LEU A 68 -18.05 9.00 14.34
C LEU A 68 -19.51 8.76 14.72
N ILE A 69 -20.32 8.19 13.84
CA ILE A 69 -21.74 7.91 14.12
C ILE A 69 -21.86 7.01 15.34
N PHE A 70 -21.11 5.90 15.37
CA PHE A 70 -21.13 4.98 16.50
C PHE A 70 -20.43 5.54 17.75
N ALA A 71 -19.43 6.41 17.62
CA ALA A 71 -18.81 7.07 18.76
C ALA A 71 -19.80 8.03 19.44
N LEU A 72 -20.53 8.83 18.66
CA LEU A 72 -21.57 9.73 19.18
C LEU A 72 -22.71 8.94 19.83
N LEU A 73 -23.17 7.86 19.20
CA LEU A 73 -24.17 6.96 19.80
C LEU A 73 -23.65 6.35 21.10
N GLY A 74 -22.42 5.85 21.11
CA GLY A 74 -21.79 5.27 22.29
C GLY A 74 -21.68 6.29 23.44
N MET A 75 -21.30 7.54 23.16
CA MET A 75 -21.33 8.58 24.19
C MET A 75 -22.75 8.83 24.72
N GLN A 76 -23.79 8.80 23.87
CA GLN A 76 -25.17 8.98 24.36
C GLN A 76 -25.62 7.84 25.27
N PHE A 77 -25.18 6.60 25.01
CA PHE A 77 -25.56 5.44 25.82
C PHE A 77 -24.67 5.24 27.07
N PHE A 78 -23.38 5.56 27.00
CA PHE A 78 -22.37 5.13 27.98
C PHE A 78 -21.64 6.28 28.70
N CYS A 79 -21.96 7.55 28.40
CA CYS A 79 -21.25 8.70 28.99
C CYS A 79 -21.41 8.78 30.52
N GLY A 80 -20.29 8.98 31.21
CA GLY A 80 -20.25 9.31 32.63
C GLY A 80 -20.34 8.10 33.56
N GLU A 81 -20.79 6.94 33.07
CA GLU A 81 -20.86 5.72 33.87
C GLU A 81 -19.52 4.97 33.90
N LEU A 82 -18.69 5.06 32.84
CA LEU A 82 -17.39 4.36 32.74
C LEU A 82 -16.24 4.97 33.56
N ASN A 83 -16.54 5.88 34.49
CA ASN A 83 -15.58 6.63 35.32
C ASN A 83 -14.87 5.77 36.40
N THR A 84 -14.88 4.44 36.27
CA THR A 84 -14.15 3.57 37.19
C THR A 84 -12.67 3.56 36.79
N LYS A 85 -11.88 4.22 37.64
CA LYS A 85 -10.41 4.39 37.55
C LYS A 85 -9.69 3.25 36.80
N LYS A 86 -9.01 3.63 35.69
CA LYS A 86 -8.05 2.87 34.84
C LYS A 86 -8.55 2.18 33.57
N ILE A 87 -9.75 2.47 33.05
CA ILE A 87 -10.13 1.96 31.72
C ILE A 87 -9.71 2.97 30.64
N ARG A 88 -8.70 2.59 29.83
CA ARG A 88 -8.20 3.42 28.71
C ARG A 88 -9.20 3.53 27.54
N THR A 89 -10.11 2.57 27.44
CA THR A 89 -11.13 2.42 26.40
C THR A 89 -12.50 2.75 26.96
N ASN A 90 -12.92 4.01 26.86
CA ASN A 90 -14.18 4.50 27.41
C ASN A 90 -14.91 5.41 26.41
N PHE A 91 -16.15 5.74 26.75
CA PHE A 91 -17.04 6.61 25.98
C PHE A 91 -17.30 7.95 26.70
N ASP A 92 -16.39 8.38 27.58
CA ASP A 92 -16.55 9.62 28.35
C ASP A 92 -16.11 10.85 27.55
N ASP A 93 -14.98 10.74 26.83
CA ASP A 93 -14.48 11.79 25.95
C ASP A 93 -14.68 11.42 24.48
N PHE A 94 -14.92 12.43 23.64
CA PHE A 94 -15.07 12.25 22.20
C PHE A 94 -13.90 11.47 21.56
N VAL A 95 -12.66 11.83 21.88
CA VAL A 95 -11.48 11.16 21.31
C VAL A 95 -11.37 9.71 21.79
N ASN A 96 -11.65 9.46 23.07
CA ASN A 96 -11.61 8.10 23.64
C ASN A 96 -12.74 7.24 23.07
N ALA A 97 -13.93 7.80 22.87
CA ALA A 97 -15.07 7.14 22.24
C ALA A 97 -14.74 6.74 20.79
N VAL A 98 -14.17 7.65 20.00
CA VAL A 98 -13.72 7.38 18.62
C VAL A 98 -12.68 6.27 18.58
N LEU A 99 -11.66 6.33 19.45
CA LEU A 99 -10.62 5.30 19.52
C LEU A 99 -11.18 3.95 19.98
N THR A 100 -12.16 3.96 20.88
CA THR A 100 -12.80 2.76 21.41
C THR A 100 -13.67 2.08 20.35
N VAL A 101 -14.45 2.85 19.59
CA VAL A 101 -15.20 2.32 18.44
C VAL A 101 -14.26 1.81 17.36
N PHE A 102 -13.17 2.53 17.07
CA PHE A 102 -12.15 2.05 16.15
C PHE A 102 -11.59 0.69 16.59
N GLN A 103 -11.24 0.53 17.87
CA GLN A 103 -10.77 -0.73 18.44
C GLN A 103 -11.80 -1.87 18.34
N ILE A 104 -13.08 -1.58 18.54
CA ILE A 104 -14.16 -2.58 18.37
C ILE A 104 -14.27 -3.01 16.91
N ILE A 105 -14.19 -2.07 15.97
CA ILE A 105 -14.27 -2.32 14.53
C ILE A 105 -13.07 -3.15 14.05
N THR A 106 -11.85 -2.87 14.52
CA THR A 106 -10.67 -3.69 14.22
C THR A 106 -10.75 -5.09 14.83
N GLY A 107 -11.64 -5.29 15.80
CA GLY A 107 -11.89 -6.57 16.44
C GLY A 107 -10.92 -6.89 17.56
N GLU A 108 -10.17 -5.90 18.04
CA GLU A 108 -9.23 -6.03 19.15
C GLU A 108 -9.97 -5.85 20.47
N ASP A 109 -9.97 -6.89 21.31
CA ASP A 109 -10.48 -6.81 22.70
C ASP A 109 -11.91 -6.22 22.84
N TRP A 110 -12.73 -6.30 21.78
CA TRP A 110 -14.09 -5.74 21.74
C TRP A 110 -14.99 -6.36 22.83
N ASN A 111 -14.76 -7.63 23.14
CA ASN A 111 -15.43 -8.37 24.21
C ASN A 111 -15.06 -7.82 25.59
N ILE A 112 -13.81 -7.39 25.80
CA ILE A 112 -13.36 -6.78 27.06
C ILE A 112 -14.03 -5.41 27.23
N VAL A 113 -14.07 -4.60 26.17
CA VAL A 113 -14.78 -3.30 26.19
C VAL A 113 -16.27 -3.49 26.51
N MET A 114 -16.93 -4.46 25.86
CA MET A 114 -18.32 -4.81 26.13
C MET A 114 -18.53 -5.27 27.58
N ASN A 115 -17.70 -6.19 28.07
CA ASN A 115 -17.82 -6.71 29.43
C ASN A 115 -17.62 -5.61 30.47
N ASN A 116 -16.66 -4.71 30.24
CA ASN A 116 -16.44 -3.55 31.10
C ASN A 116 -17.65 -2.60 31.10
N ALA A 117 -18.29 -2.38 29.95
CA ALA A 117 -19.49 -1.58 29.86
C ALA A 117 -20.66 -2.22 30.64
N ILE A 118 -20.90 -3.51 30.45
CA ILE A 118 -21.96 -4.24 31.17
C ILE A 118 -21.71 -4.22 32.68
N LEU A 119 -20.47 -4.51 33.11
CA LEU A 119 -20.10 -4.52 34.53
C LEU A 119 -20.29 -3.15 35.19
N THR A 120 -20.07 -2.07 34.45
CA THR A 120 -20.16 -0.72 35.02
C THR A 120 -21.59 -0.20 35.08
N MET A 121 -22.40 -0.43 34.03
CA MET A 121 -23.78 0.07 33.98
C MET A 121 -24.78 -0.81 34.73
N THR A 122 -24.57 -2.12 34.74
CA THR A 122 -25.52 -3.11 35.27
C THR A 122 -25.01 -3.81 36.54
N GLY A 123 -23.71 -3.72 36.83
CA GLY A 123 -23.09 -4.45 37.93
C GLY A 123 -22.98 -5.95 37.66
N LYS A 124 -22.95 -6.78 38.72
CA LYS A 124 -22.80 -8.24 38.63
C LYS A 124 -24.11 -9.00 38.35
N SER A 125 -25.24 -8.29 38.18
CA SER A 125 -26.55 -8.93 38.00
C SER A 125 -26.92 -8.98 36.52
N ALA A 126 -27.40 -10.12 36.01
CA ALA A 126 -27.89 -10.20 34.64
C ALA A 126 -29.20 -9.42 34.50
N SER A 127 -29.12 -8.18 34.02
CA SER A 127 -30.28 -7.31 33.79
C SER A 127 -30.62 -7.24 32.30
N PHE A 128 -31.87 -6.87 31.98
CA PHE A 128 -32.30 -6.59 30.61
C PHE A 128 -31.45 -5.47 29.96
N ASN A 129 -30.97 -4.51 30.75
CA ASN A 129 -30.08 -3.45 30.26
C ASN A 129 -28.73 -4.02 29.81
N GLY A 130 -28.17 -5.01 30.52
CA GLY A 130 -26.94 -5.71 30.10
C GLY A 130 -27.07 -6.40 28.75
N PHE A 131 -28.25 -6.99 28.46
CA PHE A 131 -28.54 -7.58 27.16
C PHE A 131 -28.58 -6.52 26.04
N LEU A 132 -29.24 -5.39 26.26
CA LEU A 132 -29.28 -4.29 25.28
C LEU A 132 -27.90 -3.71 24.98
N ILE A 133 -27.06 -3.56 26.02
CA ILE A 133 -25.66 -3.13 25.88
C ILE A 133 -24.88 -4.14 25.03
N SER A 134 -25.00 -5.43 25.32
CA SER A 134 -24.36 -6.48 24.51
C SER A 134 -24.80 -6.41 23.05
N LEU A 135 -26.09 -6.18 22.80
CA LEU A 135 -26.63 -6.06 21.45
C LEU A 135 -26.03 -4.88 20.69
N TYR A 136 -25.81 -3.74 21.35
CA TYR A 136 -25.09 -2.60 20.76
C TYR A 136 -23.66 -3.02 20.32
N PHE A 137 -22.86 -3.60 21.22
CA PHE A 137 -21.47 -3.98 20.89
C PHE A 137 -21.38 -5.06 19.81
N VAL A 138 -22.28 -6.05 19.83
CA VAL A 138 -22.36 -7.08 18.79
C VAL A 138 -22.77 -6.46 17.45
N ALA A 139 -23.75 -5.56 17.43
CA ALA A 139 -24.17 -4.87 16.21
C ALA A 139 -23.03 -4.01 15.63
N VAL A 140 -22.33 -3.23 16.45
CA VAL A 140 -21.16 -2.44 16.02
C VAL A 140 -20.08 -3.35 15.45
N THR A 141 -19.81 -4.48 16.10
CA THR A 141 -18.78 -5.42 15.65
C THR A 141 -19.16 -6.07 14.32
N CYS A 142 -20.40 -6.55 14.17
CA CYS A 142 -20.88 -7.16 12.92
C CYS A 142 -20.93 -6.15 11.77
N ILE A 143 -21.60 -5.02 11.97
CA ILE A 143 -21.78 -4.00 10.93
C ILE A 143 -20.42 -3.36 10.59
N GLY A 144 -19.60 -3.03 11.61
CA GLY A 144 -18.29 -2.45 11.41
C GLY A 144 -17.34 -3.35 10.62
N ARG A 145 -17.31 -4.65 10.93
CA ARG A 145 -16.53 -5.62 10.16
C ARG A 145 -17.07 -5.78 8.74
N TYR A 146 -18.38 -5.81 8.55
CA TYR A 146 -18.98 -5.85 7.22
C TYR A 146 -18.57 -4.62 6.37
N VAL A 147 -18.60 -3.43 6.97
CA VAL A 147 -18.13 -2.19 6.31
C VAL A 147 -16.63 -2.27 5.99
N LEU A 148 -15.79 -2.75 6.92
CA LEU A 148 -14.36 -2.95 6.66
C LEU A 148 -14.10 -3.93 5.51
N LEU A 149 -14.80 -5.07 5.47
CA LEU A 149 -14.68 -6.04 4.39
C LEU A 149 -15.11 -5.44 3.05
N ASN A 150 -16.19 -4.68 3.02
CA ASN A 150 -16.64 -4.00 1.81
C ASN A 150 -15.65 -2.93 1.33
N ILE A 151 -15.01 -2.21 2.25
CA ILE A 151 -13.94 -1.26 1.92
C ILE A 151 -12.71 -2.01 1.39
N PHE A 152 -12.31 -3.11 2.03
CA PHE A 152 -11.20 -3.94 1.57
C PHE A 152 -11.45 -4.48 0.16
N LEU A 153 -12.66 -4.99 -0.10
CA LEU A 153 -13.07 -5.44 -1.43
C LEU A 153 -13.02 -4.31 -2.45
N ALA A 154 -13.53 -3.13 -2.11
CA ALA A 154 -13.47 -1.96 -2.98
C ALA A 154 -12.01 -1.57 -3.32
N ILE A 155 -11.11 -1.61 -2.33
CA ILE A 155 -9.67 -1.36 -2.53
C ILE A 155 -9.05 -2.44 -3.42
N ALA A 156 -9.37 -3.72 -3.20
CA ALA A 156 -8.84 -4.81 -4.00
C ALA A 156 -9.26 -4.68 -5.48
N VAL A 157 -10.54 -4.42 -5.72
CA VAL A 157 -11.08 -4.20 -7.08
C VAL A 157 -10.45 -2.96 -7.72
N ALA A 158 -10.28 -1.88 -6.98
CA ALA A 158 -9.62 -0.67 -7.49
C ALA A 158 -8.14 -0.91 -7.84
N ASN A 159 -7.40 -1.70 -7.07
CA ASN A 159 -6.00 -2.01 -7.40
C ASN A 159 -5.88 -2.89 -8.65
N ILE A 160 -6.80 -3.85 -8.83
CA ILE A 160 -6.84 -4.69 -10.02
C ILE A 160 -7.14 -3.82 -11.26
N SER A 161 -8.10 -2.90 -11.18
CA SER A 161 -8.45 -2.04 -12.31
C SER A 161 -7.35 -1.04 -12.67
N LEU A 162 -6.59 -0.52 -11.69
CA LEU A 162 -5.41 0.31 -11.95
C LEU A 162 -4.33 -0.47 -12.71
N THR A 163 -4.05 -1.69 -12.28
CA THR A 163 -3.07 -2.56 -12.93
C THR A 163 -3.51 -2.94 -14.36
N ASP A 164 -4.80 -3.18 -14.57
CA ASP A 164 -5.35 -3.50 -15.89
C ASP A 164 -5.29 -2.29 -16.85
N ASN A 165 -5.50 -1.08 -16.33
CA ASN A 165 -5.38 0.15 -17.12
C ASN A 165 -3.92 0.43 -17.50
N GLU A 166 -2.99 0.32 -16.55
CA GLU A 166 -1.54 0.47 -16.81
C GLU A 166 -1.06 -0.54 -17.89
N LYS A 167 -1.51 -1.80 -17.82
CA LYS A 167 -1.20 -2.81 -18.84
C LYS A 167 -1.75 -2.47 -20.23
N LYS A 168 -2.97 -1.90 -20.31
CA LYS A 168 -3.58 -1.49 -21.58
C LYS A 168 -2.88 -0.29 -22.21
N GLU A 169 -2.42 0.66 -21.41
CA GLU A 169 -1.66 1.82 -21.91
C GLU A 169 -0.33 1.39 -22.53
N ILE A 170 0.42 0.50 -21.86
CA ILE A 170 1.68 -0.05 -22.39
C ILE A 170 1.45 -0.81 -23.70
N ALA A 171 0.43 -1.68 -23.76
CA ALA A 171 0.10 -2.43 -24.97
C ALA A 171 -0.30 -1.51 -26.15
N ASN A 172 -0.97 -0.39 -25.87
CA ASN A 172 -1.33 0.60 -26.88
C ASN A 172 -0.11 1.40 -27.38
N GLU A 173 0.83 1.76 -26.50
CA GLU A 173 2.09 2.43 -26.89
C GLU A 173 2.99 1.53 -27.75
N GLU A 174 3.12 0.25 -27.38
CA GLU A 174 3.84 -0.75 -28.18
C GLU A 174 3.18 -0.92 -29.55
N SER A 175 1.85 -1.07 -29.60
CA SER A 175 1.09 -1.18 -30.84
C SER A 175 1.21 0.08 -31.71
N GLY A 176 1.23 1.26 -31.10
CA GLY A 176 1.43 2.54 -31.81
C GLY A 176 2.83 2.64 -32.41
N SER A 177 3.85 2.26 -31.64
CA SER A 177 5.26 2.25 -32.09
C SER A 177 5.47 1.27 -33.24
N ILE A 178 4.88 0.07 -33.18
CA ILE A 178 4.92 -0.92 -34.26
C ILE A 178 4.25 -0.38 -35.53
N LYS A 179 3.10 0.31 -35.41
CA LYS A 179 2.43 0.95 -36.56
C LYS A 179 3.31 2.04 -37.18
N LEU A 180 3.99 2.86 -36.36
CA LEU A 180 4.92 3.87 -36.86
C LEU A 180 6.12 3.24 -37.58
N LEU A 181 6.71 2.19 -37.02
CA LEU A 181 7.81 1.45 -37.66
C LEU A 181 7.39 0.84 -38.99
N LYS A 182 6.17 0.27 -39.06
CA LYS A 182 5.62 -0.27 -40.31
C LYS A 182 5.44 0.82 -41.37
N ASN A 183 4.86 1.96 -41.00
CA ASN A 183 4.66 3.09 -41.91
C ASN A 183 5.99 3.69 -42.40
N ILE A 184 7.01 3.77 -41.54
CA ILE A 184 8.35 4.20 -41.94
C ILE A 184 8.95 3.20 -42.93
N ASN A 185 8.87 1.90 -42.64
CA ASN A 185 9.37 0.86 -43.55
C ASN A 185 8.67 0.87 -44.92
N GLU A 186 7.33 1.04 -44.95
CA GLU A 186 6.56 1.15 -46.19
C GLU A 186 6.91 2.41 -46.99
N ASN A 187 7.11 3.56 -46.33
CA ASN A 187 7.45 4.82 -47.01
C ASN A 187 8.93 4.95 -47.40
N LEU A 188 9.84 4.23 -46.72
CA LEU A 188 11.26 4.27 -47.04
C LEU A 188 11.68 3.28 -48.12
N ALA A 189 10.80 2.37 -48.56
CA ALA A 189 11.02 1.41 -49.67
C ALA A 189 12.51 1.08 -49.89
N LEU A 190 13.19 0.64 -48.82
CA LEU A 190 14.60 0.27 -48.95
C LEU A 190 14.63 -0.97 -49.85
N PRO A 191 15.54 -1.00 -50.83
CA PRO A 191 15.59 -2.07 -51.82
C PRO A 191 15.65 -3.43 -51.11
N GLU A 192 14.87 -4.33 -51.66
CA GLU A 192 14.60 -5.72 -51.29
C GLU A 192 15.89 -6.53 -50.99
N ILE A 193 16.46 -6.38 -49.78
CA ILE A 193 17.68 -7.13 -49.36
C ILE A 193 17.53 -7.78 -47.97
N VAL A 194 16.43 -7.57 -47.23
CA VAL A 194 16.25 -8.14 -45.87
C VAL A 194 15.02 -9.06 -45.76
N LYS A 195 14.73 -9.86 -46.80
CA LYS A 195 13.62 -10.84 -46.77
C LYS A 195 14.00 -12.24 -46.26
N ASP A 196 15.27 -12.53 -45.99
CA ASP A 196 15.67 -13.94 -45.79
C ASP A 196 15.79 -14.44 -44.34
N HIS A 197 15.41 -13.67 -43.31
CA HIS A 197 15.56 -14.13 -41.92
C HIS A 197 14.38 -13.81 -40.98
N TYR A 198 13.14 -14.09 -41.36
CA TYR A 198 12.08 -14.39 -40.40
C TYR A 198 11.14 -15.44 -40.99
N SER A 199 11.45 -16.71 -40.71
CA SER A 199 10.57 -17.84 -40.99
C SER A 199 9.31 -17.72 -40.13
N GLU A 200 8.16 -17.88 -40.77
CA GLU A 200 6.86 -18.03 -40.16
C GLU A 200 6.85 -19.19 -39.14
N GLU A 201 6.54 -18.89 -37.88
CA GLU A 201 5.68 -19.76 -37.09
C GLU A 201 4.61 -18.88 -36.43
N GLY A 202 3.36 -19.23 -36.70
CA GLY A 202 2.19 -18.40 -36.46
C GLY A 202 1.92 -18.14 -34.99
N ILE A 203 1.58 -16.89 -34.68
CA ILE A 203 0.89 -16.55 -33.43
C ILE A 203 -0.60 -16.70 -33.70
N GLN A 204 -1.07 -17.94 -33.57
CA GLN A 204 -2.47 -18.24 -33.31
C GLN A 204 -2.79 -17.70 -31.91
N SER A 205 -3.83 -16.90 -31.82
CA SER A 205 -4.40 -16.43 -30.56
C SER A 205 -4.84 -17.61 -29.69
N ASP A 206 -4.21 -17.81 -28.53
CA ASP A 206 -4.81 -18.49 -27.37
C ASP A 206 -4.04 -18.05 -26.10
N ILE A 207 -4.67 -17.20 -25.29
CA ILE A 207 -4.21 -16.94 -23.91
C ILE A 207 -4.88 -18.00 -23.04
N GLU A 208 -4.19 -19.11 -22.81
CA GLU A 208 -4.56 -20.09 -21.79
C GLU A 208 -3.53 -20.06 -20.65
N VAL A 209 -4.04 -19.76 -19.46
CA VAL A 209 -3.27 -19.68 -18.21
C VAL A 209 -3.03 -21.08 -17.69
N GLN A 210 -1.77 -21.49 -17.52
CA GLN A 210 -1.42 -22.53 -16.56
C GLN A 210 -0.11 -22.24 -15.81
N SER A 211 -0.21 -22.53 -14.53
CA SER A 211 0.71 -22.30 -13.43
C SER A 211 1.86 -23.32 -13.35
N GLU A 212 2.83 -22.98 -12.50
CA GLU A 212 3.78 -23.86 -11.81
C GLU A 212 5.14 -24.15 -12.46
N ASN A 213 6.14 -23.55 -11.82
CA ASN A 213 7.27 -24.21 -11.15
C ASN A 213 8.69 -24.10 -11.75
N LEU A 214 9.57 -23.64 -10.86
CA LEU A 214 10.99 -23.98 -10.66
C LEU A 214 12.05 -23.15 -11.40
N ASN A 215 12.62 -22.23 -10.60
CA ASN A 215 14.05 -22.11 -10.28
C ASN A 215 15.06 -21.91 -11.42
N GLY A 216 15.74 -20.76 -11.38
CA GLY A 216 17.12 -20.62 -11.86
C GLY A 216 17.34 -19.43 -12.79
N GLU A 217 18.31 -18.59 -12.42
CA GLU A 217 19.11 -17.68 -13.25
C GLU A 217 18.50 -17.17 -14.58
N PHE A 218 18.16 -15.87 -14.61
CA PHE A 218 17.86 -15.16 -15.86
C PHE A 218 19.16 -14.57 -16.42
N ASP A 219 19.94 -15.37 -17.16
CA ASP A 219 21.03 -14.86 -17.99
C ASP A 219 20.54 -14.67 -19.43
N VAL A 220 20.31 -13.41 -19.80
CA VAL A 220 19.99 -13.01 -21.18
C VAL A 220 21.28 -13.01 -21.98
N CYS A 221 21.59 -14.11 -22.66
CA CYS A 221 22.62 -14.11 -23.71
C CYS A 221 21.95 -13.89 -25.07
N LEU A 222 22.00 -12.64 -25.55
CA LEU A 222 21.70 -12.28 -26.94
C LEU A 222 22.79 -12.90 -27.84
N THR A 223 22.63 -14.16 -28.26
CA THR A 223 23.45 -14.71 -29.34
C THR A 223 22.87 -14.27 -30.67
N VAL A 224 23.43 -13.20 -31.22
CA VAL A 224 23.25 -12.79 -32.62
C VAL A 224 23.89 -13.86 -33.51
N PRO A 225 23.21 -14.44 -34.52
CA PRO A 225 23.84 -15.39 -35.43
C PRO A 225 24.84 -14.66 -36.33
N ALA A 226 26.10 -15.11 -36.30
CA ALA A 226 27.17 -14.57 -37.12
C ALA A 226 26.99 -14.97 -38.60
N LYS A 227 27.10 -13.98 -39.51
CA LYS A 227 27.10 -14.20 -40.96
C LYS A 227 28.33 -15.02 -41.39
N PRO A 228 28.21 -15.91 -42.39
CA PRO A 228 29.32 -16.73 -42.86
C PRO A 228 30.28 -15.87 -43.71
N GLY A 229 31.51 -15.65 -43.23
CA GLY A 229 32.56 -15.05 -44.07
C GLY A 229 33.72 -14.35 -43.35
N GLU A 230 33.64 -14.01 -42.07
CA GLU A 230 34.67 -13.16 -41.43
C GLU A 230 35.40 -13.80 -40.24
N ASN A 231 35.63 -15.12 -40.26
CA ASN A 231 36.38 -15.79 -39.17
C ASN A 231 37.75 -16.33 -39.60
N ILE A 232 38.48 -15.59 -40.45
CA ILE A 232 39.88 -15.92 -40.78
C ILE A 232 40.82 -15.51 -39.64
N LEU A 233 40.54 -14.39 -38.97
CA LEU A 233 41.38 -13.90 -37.86
C LEU A 233 41.03 -14.53 -36.51
N GLU A 234 39.80 -15.02 -36.32
CA GLU A 234 39.38 -15.67 -35.08
C GLU A 234 39.87 -17.12 -34.99
N ASN A 235 39.98 -17.83 -36.13
CA ASN A 235 40.54 -19.18 -36.21
C ASN A 235 42.06 -19.26 -35.97
N LEU A 236 42.77 -18.13 -35.96
CA LEU A 236 44.20 -18.07 -35.60
C LEU A 236 44.44 -17.92 -34.08
N LYS A 237 43.38 -17.66 -33.29
CA LYS A 237 43.53 -17.33 -31.87
C LYS A 237 43.39 -18.54 -30.92
N ASN A 238 42.98 -19.70 -31.42
CA ASN A 238 42.86 -20.91 -30.60
C ASN A 238 43.25 -22.19 -31.36
N PRO A 239 44.53 -22.62 -31.33
CA PRO A 239 45.04 -23.73 -32.14
C PRO A 239 44.62 -25.13 -31.65
N ALA A 240 43.79 -25.24 -30.61
CA ALA A 240 43.44 -26.53 -30.00
C ALA A 240 42.24 -27.25 -30.64
N ARG A 241 41.64 -26.70 -31.70
CA ARG A 241 40.46 -27.30 -32.37
C ARG A 241 40.78 -28.07 -33.65
N MET A 242 42.06 -28.19 -34.00
CA MET A 242 42.52 -29.10 -35.05
C MET A 242 43.22 -30.27 -34.40
N LEU A 243 42.51 -31.40 -34.26
CA LEU A 243 43.01 -32.76 -34.44
C LEU A 243 41.78 -33.71 -34.41
N PRO A 244 41.83 -34.81 -35.16
CA PRO A 244 40.74 -35.35 -35.97
C PRO A 244 39.62 -36.06 -35.23
#